data_AF-A0A5R1NLL0-F1
#
_entry.id   AF-A0A5R1NLL0-F1
#
_cell.length_a   1.000
_cell.length_b   1.000
_cell.length_c   1.000
_cell.angle_alpha   90.00
_cell.angle_beta   90.00
_cell.angle_gamma   90.00
#
_symmetry.space_group_name_H-M   'P 1'
#
loop_
_entity.id
_entity.type
_entity.pdbx_description
1 polymer ?
#
loop_
_entity_poly.entity_id
_entity_poly.type
_entity_poly.pdbx_seq_one_letter_code
_entity_poly.pdbx_strand_id
1 'polypeptide(L)'
;MTDSPVTTPPAAPSRRRRTPRWLSTGIAILFGLLYAYDIWEGIGNLVGLNGQAQLLDTQLSGFGIFVLLVGVLGPLLVFVLAAWIGRSRGPAALAALFLAGLGLNAVIAANIFTLGAGSLLV
;
A
#
# COMPACT_ATOMS: atom_id res chain seq x y z
N MET A 1 -2.77 54.82 42.24
CA MET A 1 -2.73 53.89 41.11
C MET A 1 -1.63 52.88 41.38
N THR A 2 -1.99 51.66 41.74
CA THR A 2 -1.05 50.56 42.03
C THR A 2 -1.10 49.59 40.85
N ASP A 3 -0.14 49.69 39.94
CA ASP A 3 0.00 48.75 38.83
C ASP A 3 0.52 47.42 39.38
N SER A 4 -0.39 46.49 39.65
CA SER A 4 -0.02 45.12 39.97
C SER A 4 0.46 44.43 38.70
N PRO A 5 1.68 43.86 38.66
CA PRO A 5 2.16 43.17 37.47
C PRO A 5 1.25 41.97 37.18
N VAL A 6 0.59 42.01 36.03
CA VAL A 6 -0.19 40.88 35.50
C VAL A 6 0.78 39.76 35.22
N THR A 7 0.87 38.80 36.14
CA THR A 7 1.63 37.57 35.95
C THR A 7 0.79 36.63 35.12
N THR A 8 1.00 36.63 33.80
CA THR A 8 0.41 35.65 32.89
C THR A 8 0.84 34.25 33.34
N PRO A 9 -0.09 33.36 33.71
CA PRO A 9 0.26 32.01 34.12
C PRO A 9 1.02 31.30 32.99
N PRO A 10 2.03 30.47 33.30
CA PRO A 10 2.71 29.68 32.28
C PRO A 10 1.69 28.87 31.49
N ALA A 11 1.72 28.98 30.17
CA ALA A 11 0.84 28.19 29.31
C ALA A 11 1.06 26.70 29.62
N ALA A 12 0.01 26.01 30.07
CA ALA A 12 0.09 24.60 30.40
C ALA A 12 0.57 23.81 29.17
N PRO A 13 1.55 22.91 29.32
CA PRO A 13 2.09 22.16 28.19
C PRO A 13 0.96 21.39 27.50
N SER A 14 0.75 21.64 26.21
CA SER A 14 -0.22 20.91 25.42
C SER A 14 0.21 19.44 25.35
N ARG A 15 -0.48 18.59 26.11
CA ARG A 15 -0.21 17.15 26.14
C ARG A 15 -0.56 16.61 24.75
N ARG A 16 0.44 16.51 23.85
CA ARG A 16 0.28 15.86 22.55
C ARG A 16 -0.35 14.50 22.80
N ARG A 17 -1.59 14.31 22.36
CA ARG A 17 -2.28 13.02 22.41
C ARG A 17 -1.45 12.03 21.59
N ARG A 18 -0.59 11.26 22.26
CA ARG A 18 0.14 10.17 21.63
C ARG A 18 -0.89 9.16 21.15
N THR A 19 -0.85 8.86 19.86
CA THR A 19 -1.68 7.81 19.28
C THR A 19 -1.37 6.49 20.00
N PRO A 20 -2.38 5.73 20.44
CA PRO A 20 -2.17 4.41 21.02
C PRO A 20 -1.51 3.50 19.98
N ARG A 21 -0.34 2.93 20.31
CA ARG A 21 0.42 2.08 19.38
C ARG A 21 -0.39 0.90 18.84
N TRP A 22 -1.23 0.30 19.69
CA TRP A 22 -2.10 -0.82 19.30
C TRP A 22 -3.06 -0.46 18.16
N LEU A 23 -3.59 0.77 18.12
CA LEU A 23 -4.48 1.19 17.04
C LEU A 23 -3.74 1.27 15.70
N SER A 24 -2.57 1.91 15.68
CA SER A 24 -1.75 1.99 14.46
C SER A 24 -1.28 0.62 13.98
N THR A 25 -0.90 -0.26 14.91
CA THR A 25 -0.54 -1.65 14.62
C THR A 25 -1.75 -2.44 14.08
N GLY A 26 -2.93 -2.29 14.68
CA GLY A 26 -4.15 -2.95 14.21
C GLY A 26 -4.54 -2.54 12.80
N ILE A 27 -4.46 -1.23 12.49
CA ILE A 27 -4.68 -0.71 11.13
C ILE A 27 -3.67 -1.31 10.15
N ALA A 28 -2.38 -1.32 10.51
CA ALA A 28 -1.33 -1.88 9.66
C ALA A 28 -1.50 -3.38 9.41
N ILE A 29 -1.94 -4.16 10.40
CA ILE A 29 -2.24 -5.59 10.25
C ILE A 29 -3.44 -5.79 9.32
N LEU A 30 -4.54 -5.06 9.55
CA LEU A 30 -5.75 -5.17 8.75
C LEU A 30 -5.48 -4.86 7.27
N PHE A 31 -4.87 -3.71 6.99
CA PHE A 31 -4.51 -3.35 5.61
C PHE A 31 -3.40 -4.25 5.06
N GLY A 32 -2.44 -4.63 5.88
CA GLY A 32 -1.38 -5.57 5.50
C GLY A 32 -1.92 -6.91 5.01
N LEU A 33 -3.02 -7.40 5.58
CA LEU A 33 -3.73 -8.58 5.10
C LEU A 33 -4.31 -8.38 3.69
N LEU A 34 -4.87 -7.20 3.41
CA LEU A 34 -5.40 -6.87 2.09
C LEU A 34 -4.27 -6.78 1.04
N TYR A 35 -3.15 -6.15 1.40
CA TYR A 35 -1.96 -6.14 0.53
C TYR A 35 -1.39 -7.54 0.33
N ALA A 36 -1.39 -8.40 1.36
CA ALA A 36 -0.95 -9.78 1.22
C ALA A 36 -1.86 -10.58 0.27
N TYR A 37 -3.16 -10.28 0.26
CA TYR A 37 -4.10 -10.83 -0.71
C TYR A 37 -3.75 -10.39 -2.15
N ASP A 38 -3.46 -9.10 -2.39
CA ASP A 38 -3.02 -8.63 -3.71
C ASP A 38 -1.75 -9.36 -4.19
N ILE A 39 -0.78 -9.58 -3.28
CA ILE A 39 0.45 -10.34 -3.61
C ILE A 39 0.09 -11.77 -4.00
N TRP A 40 -0.81 -12.42 -3.25
CA TRP A 40 -1.27 -13.77 -3.55
C TRP A 40 -1.98 -13.86 -4.91
N GLU A 41 -2.83 -12.88 -5.23
CA GLU A 41 -3.46 -12.77 -6.54
C GLU A 41 -2.41 -12.61 -7.65
N GLY A 42 -1.41 -11.76 -7.46
CA GLY A 42 -0.30 -11.59 -8.39
C GLY A 42 0.49 -12.88 -8.63
N ILE A 43 0.75 -13.66 -7.58
CA ILE A 43 1.41 -14.97 -7.69
C ILE A 43 0.52 -15.93 -8.48
N GLY A 44 -0.78 -15.96 -8.20
CA GLY A 44 -1.75 -16.76 -8.94
C GLY A 44 -1.75 -16.43 -10.44
N ASN A 45 -1.73 -15.15 -10.79
CA ASN A 45 -1.64 -14.69 -12.18
C ASN A 45 -0.32 -15.10 -12.84
N LEU A 46 0.82 -14.95 -12.14
CA LEU A 46 2.13 -15.34 -12.66
C LEU A 46 2.20 -16.84 -12.96
N VAL A 47 1.81 -17.68 -12.00
CA VAL A 47 1.84 -19.14 -12.14
C VAL A 47 0.81 -19.60 -13.18
N GLY A 48 -0.40 -19.04 -13.15
CA GLY A 48 -1.49 -19.39 -14.06
C GLY A 48 -1.16 -19.08 -15.52
N LEU A 49 -0.65 -17.87 -15.81
CA LEU A 49 -0.28 -17.47 -17.16
C LEU A 49 0.96 -18.20 -17.67
N ASN A 50 1.92 -18.50 -16.79
CA ASN A 50 3.08 -19.32 -17.16
C ASN A 50 2.65 -20.74 -17.55
N GLY A 51 1.76 -21.37 -16.75
CA GLY A 51 1.21 -22.69 -17.07
C GLY A 51 0.39 -22.68 -18.37
N GLN A 52 -0.39 -21.62 -18.63
CA GLN A 52 -1.11 -21.48 -19.89
C GLN A 52 -0.15 -21.34 -21.09
N ALA A 53 0.90 -20.54 -20.99
CA ALA A 53 1.88 -20.39 -22.07
C ALA A 53 2.52 -21.73 -22.46
N GLN A 54 2.87 -22.55 -21.45
CA GLN A 54 3.41 -23.90 -21.68
C GLN A 54 2.43 -24.83 -22.42
N LEU A 55 1.13 -24.76 -22.12
CA LEU A 55 0.11 -25.56 -22.81
C LEU A 55 -0.07 -25.17 -24.29
N LEU A 56 0.30 -23.95 -24.65
CA LEU A 56 0.23 -23.41 -26.01
C LEU A 56 1.57 -23.48 -26.76
N ASP A 57 2.58 -24.19 -26.22
CA ASP A 57 3.95 -24.24 -26.76
C ASP A 57 4.56 -22.84 -27.01
N THR A 58 4.18 -21.86 -26.18
CA THR A 58 4.67 -20.47 -26.22
C THR A 58 5.30 -20.09 -24.88
N GLN A 59 5.87 -18.88 -24.81
CA GLN A 59 6.49 -18.36 -23.61
C GLN A 59 5.95 -16.96 -23.28
N LEU A 60 6.02 -16.62 -22.00
CA LEU A 60 5.77 -15.24 -21.58
C LEU A 60 6.87 -14.34 -22.13
N SER A 61 6.47 -13.24 -22.74
CA SER A 61 7.38 -12.19 -23.20
C SER A 61 8.11 -11.57 -22.01
N GLY A 62 9.29 -10.97 -22.25
CA GLY A 62 10.01 -10.24 -21.19
C GLY A 62 9.18 -9.11 -20.57
N PHE A 63 8.30 -8.48 -21.37
CA PHE A 63 7.33 -7.51 -20.88
C PHE A 63 6.24 -8.16 -20.02
N GLY A 64 5.72 -9.33 -20.43
CA GLY A 64 4.75 -10.10 -19.65
C GLY A 64 5.28 -10.49 -18.28
N ILE A 65 6.50 -11.00 -18.22
CA ILE A 65 7.17 -11.33 -16.94
C ILE A 65 7.32 -10.07 -16.08
N PHE A 66 7.79 -8.95 -16.66
CA PHE A 66 7.94 -7.69 -15.93
C PHE A 66 6.61 -7.21 -15.32
N VAL A 67 5.54 -7.20 -16.11
CA VAL A 67 4.20 -6.80 -15.66
C VAL A 67 3.70 -7.69 -14.51
N LEU A 68 3.91 -9.00 -14.61
CA LEU A 68 3.51 -9.94 -13.56
C LEU A 68 4.33 -9.76 -12.28
N LEU A 69 5.62 -9.49 -12.40
CA LEU A 69 6.46 -9.14 -11.25
C LEU A 69 6.01 -7.83 -10.60
N VAL A 70 5.58 -6.83 -11.36
CA VAL A 70 4.97 -5.61 -10.82
C VAL A 70 3.66 -5.93 -10.08
N GLY A 71 2.83 -6.83 -10.59
CA GLY A 71 1.63 -7.31 -9.89
C GLY A 71 1.92 -7.97 -8.54
N VAL A 72 3.04 -8.70 -8.43
CA VAL A 72 3.46 -9.36 -7.18
C VAL A 72 4.15 -8.39 -6.22
N LEU A 73 5.08 -7.58 -6.70
CA LEU A 73 5.95 -6.75 -5.87
C LEU A 73 5.38 -5.35 -5.61
N GLY A 74 4.52 -4.85 -6.50
CA GLY A 74 3.85 -3.55 -6.38
C GLY A 74 3.13 -3.38 -5.04
N PRO A 75 2.25 -4.33 -4.64
CA PRO A 75 1.58 -4.26 -3.34
C PRO A 75 2.53 -4.16 -2.16
N LEU A 76 3.60 -4.95 -2.16
CA LEU A 76 4.59 -4.93 -1.09
C LEU A 76 5.27 -3.56 -0.99
N LEU A 77 5.70 -3.00 -2.13
CA LEU A 77 6.36 -1.70 -2.18
C LEU A 77 5.44 -0.58 -1.71
N VAL A 78 4.19 -0.56 -2.18
CA VAL A 78 3.19 0.44 -1.80
C VAL A 78 2.88 0.35 -0.31
N PHE A 79 2.70 -0.86 0.24
CA PHE A 79 2.48 -1.06 1.67
C PHE A 79 3.64 -0.51 2.52
N VAL A 80 4.89 -0.85 2.16
CA VAL A 80 6.08 -0.38 2.88
C VAL A 80 6.18 1.14 2.84
N LEU A 81 5.95 1.75 1.66
CA LEU A 81 5.97 3.20 1.51
C LEU A 81 4.85 3.88 2.32
N ALA A 82 3.62 3.36 2.25
CA ALA A 82 2.48 3.87 3.00
C ALA A 82 2.72 3.79 4.52
N ALA A 83 3.24 2.67 5.02
CA ALA A 83 3.61 2.49 6.42
C ALA A 83 4.74 3.45 6.85
N TRP A 84 5.76 3.59 5.99
CA TRP A 84 6.91 4.45 6.25
C TRP A 84 6.54 5.93 6.28
N ILE A 85 5.61 6.36 5.42
CA ILE A 85 5.08 7.73 5.35
C ILE A 85 4.06 7.97 6.48
N GLY A 86 3.21 7.00 6.80
CA GLY A 86 2.09 7.15 7.71
C GLY A 86 2.44 7.06 9.19
N ARG A 87 3.56 6.41 9.56
CA ARG A 87 3.96 6.19 10.97
C ARG A 87 4.10 7.46 11.82
N SER A 88 4.27 8.63 11.22
CA SER A 88 4.40 9.92 11.91
C SER A 88 3.12 10.78 11.90
N ARG A 89 2.08 10.40 11.14
CA ARG A 89 0.94 11.28 10.79
C ARG A 89 -0.37 10.99 11.55
N GLY A 90 -0.37 10.02 12.46
CA GLY A 90 -1.57 9.60 13.21
C GLY A 90 -2.38 8.52 12.47
N PRO A 91 -3.41 7.94 13.13
CA PRO A 91 -4.02 6.69 12.69
C PRO A 91 -4.94 6.87 11.48
N ALA A 92 -5.67 7.99 11.41
CA ALA A 92 -6.53 8.30 10.26
C ALA A 92 -5.71 8.55 8.98
N ALA A 93 -4.63 9.32 9.08
CA ALA A 93 -3.73 9.55 7.95
C ALA A 93 -3.04 8.25 7.50
N LEU A 94 -2.65 7.39 8.43
CA LEU A 94 -2.09 6.06 8.12
C LEU A 94 -3.12 5.20 7.36
N ALA A 95 -4.36 5.12 7.85
CA ALA A 95 -5.42 4.37 7.17
C ALA A 95 -5.72 4.93 5.77
N ALA A 96 -5.77 6.26 5.62
CA ALA A 96 -5.96 6.90 4.32
C ALA A 96 -4.82 6.60 3.34
N LEU A 97 -3.57 6.56 3.81
CA LEU A 97 -2.41 6.20 2.97
C LEU A 97 -2.48 4.74 2.51
N PHE A 98 -2.82 3.80 3.39
CA PHE A 98 -3.01 2.41 2.99
C PHE A 98 -4.18 2.24 2.02
N LEU A 99 -5.30 2.93 2.26
CA LEU A 99 -6.45 2.86 1.37
C LEU A 99 -6.14 3.45 -0.02
N ALA A 100 -5.45 4.59 -0.07
CA ALA A 100 -5.01 5.19 -1.33
C ALA A 100 -4.03 4.27 -2.09
N GLY A 101 -3.11 3.64 -1.38
CA GLY A 101 -2.19 2.69 -1.97
C GLY A 101 -2.87 1.42 -2.50
N LEU A 102 -3.89 0.90 -1.81
CA LEU A 102 -4.71 -0.20 -2.32
C LEU A 102 -5.48 0.23 -3.58
N GLY A 103 -6.01 1.44 -3.61
CA GLY A 103 -6.64 2.00 -4.80
C GLY A 103 -5.68 2.08 -5.99
N LEU A 104 -4.43 2.52 -5.74
CA LEU A 104 -3.38 2.56 -6.77
C LEU A 104 -3.09 1.16 -7.33
N ASN A 105 -2.93 0.16 -6.45
CA ASN A 105 -2.76 -1.23 -6.87
C ASN A 105 -3.93 -1.73 -7.71
N ALA A 106 -5.16 -1.47 -7.27
CA ALA A 106 -6.36 -1.92 -7.98
C ALA A 106 -6.43 -1.33 -9.39
N VAL A 107 -6.06 -0.05 -9.55
CA VAL A 107 -5.98 0.59 -10.87
C VAL A 107 -4.89 -0.04 -11.74
N ILE A 108 -3.71 -0.33 -11.18
CA ILE A 108 -2.63 -0.99 -11.92
C ILE A 108 -3.08 -2.38 -12.38
N ALA A 109 -3.65 -3.19 -11.49
CA ALA A 109 -4.17 -4.52 -11.80
C ALA A 109 -5.26 -4.45 -12.89
N ALA A 110 -6.21 -3.51 -12.79
CA ALA A 110 -7.24 -3.31 -13.80
C ALA A 110 -6.66 -2.95 -15.18
N ASN A 111 -5.60 -2.13 -15.23
CA ASN A 111 -4.95 -1.74 -16.49
C ASN A 111 -4.19 -2.90 -17.17
N ILE A 112 -3.69 -3.87 -16.41
CA ILE A 112 -3.02 -5.06 -16.97
C ILE A 112 -4.01 -5.88 -17.81
N PHE A 113 -5.25 -6.02 -17.35
CA PHE A 113 -6.29 -6.73 -18.10
C PHE A 113 -6.68 -6.03 -19.41
N THR A 114 -6.60 -4.70 -19.47
CA THR A 114 -6.89 -3.93 -20.70
C THR A 114 -5.76 -3.94 -21.72
N LEU A 115 -4.50 -4.17 -21.32
CA LEU A 115 -3.35 -4.21 -22.24
C LEU A 115 -3.32 -5.45 -23.16
N GLY A 116 -4.17 -6.45 -22.90
CA GLY A 116 -4.42 -7.59 -23.79
C GLY A 116 -3.30 -8.64 -23.82
N ALA A 117 -3.67 -9.92 -23.79
CA ALA A 117 -2.76 -11.08 -23.76
C ALA A 117 -1.76 -11.13 -24.94
N GLY A 118 -2.10 -10.51 -26.09
CA GLY A 118 -1.26 -10.48 -27.28
C GLY A 118 0.04 -9.66 -27.16
N SER A 119 0.19 -8.81 -26.15
CA SER A 119 1.47 -8.12 -25.86
C SER A 119 2.39 -8.91 -24.90
N LEU A 120 1.85 -9.93 -24.24
CA LEU A 120 2.50 -10.64 -23.13
C LEU A 120 3.03 -12.02 -23.53
N LEU A 121 2.75 -12.49 -24.74
CA LEU A 121 3.15 -13.78 -25.28
C LEU A 121 4.02 -13.57 -26.52
N VAL A 122 5.10 -14.35 -26.66
CA VAL A 122 6.04 -14.34 -27.79
C VAL A 122 6.33 -15.77 -28.24
#